data_AF-R9IXY8-F1
#
_entry.id   AF-R9IXY8-F1
#
_cell.length_a   1.000
_cell.length_b   1.000
_cell.length_c   1.000
_cell.angle_alpha   90.00
_cell.angle_beta   90.00
_cell.angle_gamma   90.00
#
_symmetry.space_group_name_H-M   'P 1'
#
loop_
_entity.id
_entity.type
_entity.pdbx_description
1 polymer ?
#
loop_
_entity_poly.entity_id
_entity_poly.type
_entity_poly.pdbx_seq_one_letter_code
_entity_poly.pdbx_strand_id
1 'polypeptide(L)'
;MSMLGINSALAGMYQFVASKGIAETERADTTETSFINQLKETGGTAGTSRVDAYTEYLRSKYGNVRIQNVGKDQQSLDKIGKSMSGSDVVIAPNILEQMANDTEKAAYYEGKIDDFFNATPMLKASFAAQGLDYQPCGVVIHEDGSVTYIGGCADSPERVAEVNVINKAKREKEAAQRKANMERSREAAEEQKRQMDIAYQKKSMVEFFANRAININRITYTASPEFMGSAIAAYEKNIMEVAGSLNR
;
A
#
# COMPACT_ATOMS: atom_id res chain seq x y z
N MET A 1 -3.17 2.40 -5.14
CA MET A 1 -3.32 3.76 -4.61
C MET A 1 -4.81 4.07 -4.53
N SER A 2 -5.36 4.10 -3.31
CA SER A 2 -6.73 4.52 -3.09
C SER A 2 -6.72 6.05 -3.12
N MET A 3 -7.38 6.66 -4.10
CA MET A 3 -7.69 8.09 -4.05
C MET A 3 -8.72 8.22 -2.95
N LEU A 4 -8.27 8.52 -1.73
CA LEU A 4 -9.19 8.78 -0.63
C LEU A 4 -9.86 10.11 -0.94
N GLY A 5 -11.09 10.03 -1.44
CA GLY A 5 -12.04 11.12 -1.33
C GLY A 5 -12.00 11.70 0.05
N ILE A 6 -11.71 13.00 0.09
CA ILE A 6 -11.55 13.79 1.30
C ILE A 6 -12.92 13.84 2.01
N ASN A 7 -13.27 12.79 2.74
CA ASN A 7 -14.48 12.74 3.52
C ASN A 7 -14.24 13.48 4.84
N SER A 8 -14.85 14.67 4.90
CA SER A 8 -15.26 15.51 6.05
C SER A 8 -14.22 15.95 7.09
N ALA A 9 -13.29 15.10 7.53
CA ALA A 9 -12.34 15.44 8.60
C ALA A 9 -11.19 16.34 8.12
N LEU A 10 -10.66 16.10 6.92
CA LEU A 10 -9.65 16.97 6.31
C LEU A 10 -10.24 18.25 5.69
N ALA A 11 -11.51 18.22 5.28
CA ALA A 11 -12.20 19.41 4.75
C ALA A 11 -12.26 20.55 5.78
N GLY A 12 -12.45 20.19 7.07
CA GLY A 12 -12.40 21.16 8.17
C GLY A 12 -11.01 21.77 8.38
N MET A 13 -9.94 20.97 8.23
CA MET A 13 -8.55 21.45 8.24
C MET A 13 -8.26 22.35 7.03
N TYR A 14 -8.74 21.99 5.83
CA TYR A 14 -8.61 22.80 4.62
C TYR A 14 -9.30 24.17 4.75
N GLN A 15 -10.55 24.21 5.22
CA GLN A 15 -11.27 25.47 5.44
C GLN A 15 -10.61 26.31 6.55
N PHE A 16 -10.13 25.68 7.62
CA PHE A 16 -9.47 26.38 8.73
C PHE A 16 -8.12 27.00 8.32
N VAL A 17 -7.28 26.27 7.58
CA VAL A 17 -5.98 26.76 7.13
C VAL A 17 -6.14 27.76 5.99
N ALA A 18 -7.06 27.53 5.05
CA ALA A 18 -7.43 28.53 4.04
C ALA A 18 -7.93 29.82 4.71
N SER A 19 -8.79 29.74 5.74
CA SER A 19 -9.30 30.92 6.47
C SER A 19 -8.25 31.68 7.29
N LYS A 20 -7.19 31.01 7.76
CA LYS A 20 -6.09 31.65 8.50
C LYS A 20 -5.00 32.24 7.60
N GLY A 21 -4.85 31.76 6.37
CA GLY A 21 -3.93 32.29 5.37
C GLY A 21 -4.42 33.56 4.67
N ILE A 22 -5.70 33.95 4.85
CA ILE A 22 -6.31 35.17 4.29
C ILE A 22 -6.04 36.42 5.15
N ALA A 23 -5.00 36.41 5.99
CA ALA A 23 -4.53 37.63 6.63
C ALA A 23 -3.78 38.47 5.58
N GLU A 24 -4.54 39.32 4.89
CA GLU A 24 -4.11 40.57 4.26
C GLU A 24 -2.84 40.48 3.42
N THR A 25 -2.93 39.85 2.24
CA THR A 25 -2.00 40.17 1.14
C THR A 25 -2.72 41.11 0.19
N GLU A 26 -2.22 42.35 0.09
CA GLU A 26 -2.75 43.40 -0.78
C GLU A 26 -2.97 42.87 -2.19
N ARG A 27 -4.24 42.88 -2.62
CA ARG A 27 -4.67 42.52 -3.97
C ARG A 27 -4.03 43.50 -4.95
N ALA A 28 -3.20 43.00 -5.86
CA ALA A 28 -2.80 43.71 -7.06
C ALA A 28 -3.99 43.80 -8.03
N ASP A 29 -4.94 44.65 -7.67
CA ASP A 29 -6.10 45.05 -8.45
C ASP A 29 -5.58 45.98 -9.57
N THR A 30 -5.48 45.54 -10.84
CA THR A 30 -5.43 46.46 -12.01
C THR A 30 -5.38 45.84 -13.42
N THR A 31 -5.15 44.53 -13.62
CA THR A 31 -4.98 43.97 -14.98
C THR A 31 -6.08 43.02 -15.47
N GLU A 32 -6.80 42.33 -14.58
CA GLU A 32 -7.73 41.25 -14.97
C GLU A 32 -9.05 41.75 -15.57
N THR A 33 -9.56 42.89 -15.10
CA THR A 33 -10.75 43.54 -15.68
C THR A 33 -10.50 44.09 -17.09
N SER A 34 -9.24 44.25 -17.50
CA SER A 34 -8.88 44.86 -18.79
C SER A 34 -9.20 43.95 -19.98
N PHE A 35 -8.94 42.63 -19.88
CA PHE A 35 -9.08 41.71 -21.02
C PHE A 35 -10.55 41.40 -21.38
N ILE A 36 -11.41 41.16 -20.37
CA ILE A 36 -12.83 40.92 -20.63
C ILE A 36 -13.54 42.18 -21.15
N ASN A 37 -13.15 43.35 -20.66
CA ASN A 37 -13.67 44.61 -21.18
C ASN A 37 -13.23 44.83 -22.63
N GLN A 38 -11.99 44.48 -23.00
CA GLN A 38 -11.55 44.46 -24.40
C GLN A 38 -12.35 43.47 -25.27
N LEU A 39 -12.69 42.29 -24.75
CA LEU A 39 -13.55 41.31 -25.44
C LEU A 39 -15.00 41.79 -25.60
N LYS A 40 -15.50 42.59 -24.65
CA LYS A 40 -16.83 43.23 -24.75
C LYS A 40 -16.85 44.37 -25.78
N GLU A 41 -15.78 45.16 -25.85
CA GLU A 41 -15.69 46.32 -26.76
C GLU A 41 -15.41 45.93 -28.23
N THR A 42 -14.78 44.78 -28.48
CA THR A 42 -14.41 44.34 -29.84
C THR A 42 -15.56 43.73 -30.66
N GLY A 43 -16.79 43.70 -30.16
CA GLY A 43 -17.98 43.44 -30.99
C GLY A 43 -17.98 42.09 -31.72
N GLY A 44 -17.54 41.03 -31.05
CA GLY A 44 -17.52 39.67 -31.60
C GLY A 44 -18.95 39.15 -31.88
N THR A 45 -19.34 39.16 -33.14
CA THR A 45 -20.51 38.43 -33.63
C THR A 45 -20.23 36.92 -33.48
N ALA A 46 -21.17 36.18 -32.89
CA ALA A 46 -21.14 34.75 -32.53
C ALA A 46 -20.47 34.44 -31.18
N GLY A 47 -21.30 34.05 -30.19
CA GLY A 47 -20.88 33.68 -28.83
C GLY A 47 -19.84 32.56 -28.74
N THR A 48 -19.68 31.73 -29.77
CA THR A 48 -18.62 30.72 -29.87
C THR A 48 -17.23 31.36 -29.89
N SER A 49 -17.04 32.45 -30.66
CA SER A 49 -15.74 33.13 -30.76
C SER A 49 -15.26 33.73 -29.42
N ARG A 50 -16.20 34.21 -28.61
CA ARG A 50 -15.90 34.78 -27.28
C ARG A 50 -15.55 33.70 -26.26
N VAL A 51 -16.29 32.59 -26.26
CA VAL A 51 -16.02 31.44 -25.39
C VAL A 51 -14.67 30.81 -25.74
N ASP A 52 -14.35 30.69 -27.02
CA ASP A 52 -13.06 30.16 -27.48
C ASP A 52 -11.91 31.09 -27.06
N ALA A 53 -12.04 32.41 -27.30
CA ALA A 53 -11.02 33.38 -26.88
C ALA A 53 -10.80 33.38 -25.36
N TYR A 54 -11.88 33.28 -24.59
CA TYR A 54 -11.80 33.20 -23.14
C TYR A 54 -11.20 31.87 -22.66
N THR A 55 -11.46 30.76 -23.36
CA THR A 55 -10.82 29.47 -23.08
C THR A 55 -9.31 29.53 -23.27
N GLU A 56 -8.85 30.16 -24.35
CA GLU A 56 -7.41 30.35 -24.60
C GLU A 56 -6.76 31.28 -23.57
N TYR A 57 -7.47 32.31 -23.11
CA TYR A 57 -7.03 33.13 -21.98
C TYR A 57 -6.84 32.29 -20.70
N LEU A 58 -7.83 31.48 -20.33
CA LEU A 58 -7.72 30.60 -19.16
C LEU A 58 -6.59 29.59 -19.29
N ARG A 59 -6.36 29.03 -20.49
CA ARG A 59 -5.22 28.14 -20.77
C ARG A 59 -3.88 28.85 -20.64
N SER A 60 -3.80 30.11 -21.08
CA SER A 60 -2.59 30.91 -20.90
C SER A 60 -2.32 31.24 -19.43
N LYS A 61 -3.37 31.48 -18.62
CA LYS A 61 -3.24 31.83 -17.19
C LYS A 61 -2.97 30.59 -16.31
N TYR A 62 -3.67 29.49 -16.55
CA TYR A 62 -3.68 28.31 -15.67
C TYR A 62 -3.04 27.05 -16.26
N GLY A 63 -2.65 27.07 -17.53
CA GLY A 63 -2.11 25.91 -18.22
C GLY A 63 -3.21 24.96 -18.69
N ASN A 64 -3.34 23.79 -18.05
CA ASN A 64 -4.24 22.75 -18.54
C ASN A 64 -5.69 23.00 -18.13
N VAL A 65 -6.49 23.58 -19.04
CA VAL A 65 -7.92 23.82 -18.85
C VAL A 65 -8.74 22.88 -19.75
N ARG A 66 -9.56 22.03 -19.13
CA ARG A 66 -10.45 21.07 -19.80
C ARG A 66 -11.91 21.49 -19.63
N ILE A 67 -12.66 21.46 -20.72
CA ILE A 67 -14.08 21.85 -20.74
C ILE A 67 -14.92 20.58 -20.80
N GLN A 68 -15.48 20.18 -19.66
CA GLN A 68 -16.29 18.96 -19.55
C GLN A 68 -17.12 18.93 -18.26
N ASN A 69 -18.21 18.17 -18.29
CA ASN A 69 -19.00 17.89 -17.11
C ASN A 69 -18.36 16.80 -16.25
N VAL A 70 -18.42 16.98 -14.94
CA VAL A 70 -17.90 16.03 -13.95
C VAL A 70 -18.92 15.88 -12.84
N GLY A 71 -19.33 14.64 -12.58
CA GLY A 71 -20.18 14.29 -11.45
C GLY A 71 -19.48 14.55 -10.11
N LYS A 72 -20.27 14.85 -9.08
CA LYS A 72 -19.78 15.10 -7.72
C LYS A 72 -19.59 13.84 -6.89
N ASP A 73 -20.01 12.70 -7.40
CA ASP A 73 -19.83 11.42 -6.73
C ASP A 73 -18.35 11.05 -6.68
N GLN A 74 -17.98 10.26 -5.67
CA GLN A 74 -16.59 9.89 -5.42
C GLN A 74 -15.93 9.21 -6.64
N GLN A 75 -16.68 8.40 -7.38
CA GLN A 75 -16.16 7.65 -8.51
C GLN A 75 -15.80 8.59 -9.67
N SER A 76 -16.63 9.59 -9.95
CA SER A 76 -16.35 10.64 -10.93
C SER A 76 -15.13 11.49 -10.54
N LEU A 77 -15.05 11.91 -9.28
CA LEU A 77 -13.93 12.70 -8.76
C LEU A 77 -12.60 11.92 -8.76
N ASP A 78 -12.63 10.64 -8.39
CA ASP A 78 -11.46 9.76 -8.45
C ASP A 78 -10.98 9.54 -9.89
N LYS A 79 -11.93 9.37 -10.81
CA LYS A 79 -11.63 9.16 -12.23
C LYS A 79 -10.97 10.40 -12.82
N ILE A 80 -11.53 11.59 -12.57
CA ILE A 80 -10.95 12.82 -13.11
C ILE A 80 -9.61 13.13 -12.43
N GLY A 81 -9.52 12.98 -11.11
CA GLY A 81 -8.30 13.25 -10.34
C GLY A 81 -7.11 12.42 -10.79
N LYS A 82 -7.31 11.14 -11.13
CA LYS A 82 -6.25 10.27 -11.69
C LYS A 82 -5.70 10.72 -13.03
N SER A 83 -6.48 11.51 -13.78
CA SER A 83 -6.08 12.05 -15.08
C SER A 83 -5.43 13.44 -14.98
N MET A 84 -5.35 14.01 -13.77
CA MET A 84 -4.79 15.33 -13.53
C MET A 84 -3.30 15.26 -13.16
N SER A 85 -2.60 16.34 -13.48
CA SER A 85 -1.15 16.53 -13.31
C SER A 85 -0.78 17.45 -12.14
N GLY A 86 -1.77 17.97 -11.41
CA GLY A 86 -1.57 18.81 -10.24
C GLY A 86 -1.81 20.30 -10.43
N SER A 87 -2.09 20.72 -11.67
CA SER A 87 -2.43 22.10 -12.01
C SER A 87 -3.58 22.18 -13.00
N ASP A 88 -4.40 21.13 -13.04
CA ASP A 88 -5.50 21.03 -13.99
C ASP A 88 -6.71 21.82 -13.51
N VAL A 89 -7.37 22.52 -14.44
CA VAL A 89 -8.67 23.15 -14.21
C VAL A 89 -9.70 22.49 -15.11
N VAL A 90 -10.80 22.04 -14.52
CA VAL A 90 -11.94 21.46 -15.25
C VAL A 90 -13.14 22.35 -15.05
N ILE A 91 -13.73 22.83 -16.14
CA ILE A 91 -14.86 23.76 -16.11
C ILE A 91 -16.02 23.15 -16.89
N ALA A 92 -17.20 23.13 -16.28
CA ALA A 92 -18.42 22.75 -16.97
C ALA A 92 -18.73 23.74 -18.12
N PRO A 93 -19.18 23.28 -19.31
CA PRO A 93 -19.39 24.12 -20.47
C PRO A 93 -20.34 25.30 -20.21
N ASN A 94 -21.43 25.07 -19.47
CA ASN A 94 -22.39 26.11 -19.14
C ASN A 94 -21.80 27.21 -18.23
N ILE A 95 -20.85 26.85 -17.35
CA ILE A 95 -20.17 27.83 -16.49
C ILE A 95 -19.12 28.62 -17.28
N LEU A 96 -18.38 27.95 -18.17
CA LEU A 96 -17.45 28.65 -19.07
C LEU A 96 -18.19 29.69 -19.92
N GLU A 97 -19.35 29.33 -20.47
CA GLU A 97 -20.21 30.28 -21.18
C GLU A 97 -20.59 31.45 -20.28
N GLN A 98 -21.01 31.22 -19.04
CA GLN A 98 -21.33 32.31 -18.10
C GLN A 98 -20.12 33.20 -17.83
N MET A 99 -18.95 32.63 -17.58
CA MET A 99 -17.72 33.40 -17.34
C MET A 99 -17.32 34.23 -18.56
N ALA A 100 -17.37 33.66 -19.76
CA ALA A 100 -17.08 34.39 -20.99
C ALA A 100 -18.08 35.54 -21.24
N ASN A 101 -19.32 35.39 -20.74
CA ASN A 101 -20.39 36.34 -20.95
C ASN A 101 -20.50 37.44 -19.87
N ASP A 102 -20.12 37.13 -18.63
CA ASP A 102 -20.28 37.95 -17.43
C ASP A 102 -18.96 38.10 -16.67
N THR A 103 -18.49 39.35 -16.58
CA THR A 103 -17.25 39.75 -15.88
C THR A 103 -17.27 39.42 -14.39
N GLU A 104 -18.42 39.53 -13.71
CA GLU A 104 -18.50 39.25 -12.28
C GLU A 104 -18.39 37.76 -12.02
N LYS A 105 -19.01 36.94 -12.89
CA LYS A 105 -18.88 35.48 -12.86
C LYS A 105 -17.47 35.03 -13.21
N ALA A 106 -16.84 35.63 -14.22
CA ALA A 106 -15.44 35.39 -14.54
C ALA A 106 -14.54 35.65 -13.32
N ALA A 107 -14.61 36.85 -12.75
CA ALA A 107 -13.81 37.24 -11.59
C ALA A 107 -14.05 36.31 -10.37
N TYR A 108 -15.30 35.89 -10.15
CA TYR A 108 -15.63 34.96 -9.07
C TYR A 108 -14.94 33.60 -9.24
N TYR A 109 -15.08 32.97 -10.41
CA TYR A 109 -14.53 31.64 -10.64
C TYR A 109 -13.02 31.64 -10.83
N GLU A 110 -12.46 32.65 -11.49
CA GLU A 110 -11.01 32.86 -11.56
C GLU A 110 -10.42 33.03 -10.17
N GLY A 111 -11.03 33.84 -9.31
CA GLY A 111 -10.60 33.98 -7.92
C GLY A 111 -10.58 32.65 -7.16
N LYS A 112 -11.55 31.75 -7.40
CA LYS A 112 -11.53 30.39 -6.80
C LYS A 112 -10.40 29.52 -7.31
N ILE A 113 -10.04 29.66 -8.59
CA ILE A 113 -8.92 28.96 -9.18
C ILE A 113 -7.61 29.52 -8.61
N ASP A 114 -7.49 30.84 -8.54
CA ASP A 114 -6.32 31.54 -7.98
C ASP A 114 -6.10 31.17 -6.50
N ASP A 115 -7.17 31.13 -5.69
CA ASP A 115 -7.12 30.71 -4.28
C ASP A 115 -6.47 29.32 -4.11
N PHE A 116 -6.80 28.36 -4.99
CA PHE A 116 -6.23 27.02 -4.94
C PHE A 116 -4.72 27.03 -5.22
N PHE A 117 -4.29 27.73 -6.27
CA PHE A 117 -2.87 27.81 -6.64
C PHE A 117 -2.07 28.58 -5.59
N ASN A 118 -2.61 29.66 -5.05
CA ASN A 118 -1.97 30.46 -4.00
C ASN A 118 -1.87 29.71 -2.66
N ALA A 119 -2.87 28.89 -2.32
CA ALA A 119 -2.84 28.06 -1.09
C ALA A 119 -1.89 26.86 -1.21
N THR A 120 -1.60 26.39 -2.41
CA THR A 120 -0.84 25.15 -2.66
C THR A 120 0.54 25.12 -2.00
N PRO A 121 1.40 26.16 -2.07
CA PRO A 121 2.71 26.16 -1.41
C PRO A 121 2.61 26.01 0.11
N MET A 122 1.67 26.72 0.74
CA MET A 122 1.45 26.64 2.19
C MET A 122 0.93 25.26 2.59
N LEU A 123 0.01 24.68 1.81
CA LEU A 123 -0.49 23.33 2.04
C LEU A 123 0.65 22.30 1.93
N LYS A 124 1.51 22.40 0.90
CA LYS A 124 2.69 21.53 0.79
C LYS A 124 3.57 21.61 2.03
N ALA A 125 3.87 22.80 2.54
CA ALA A 125 4.66 22.97 3.75
C ALA A 125 3.97 22.39 4.99
N SER A 126 2.67 22.60 5.15
CA SER A 126 1.89 22.10 6.29
C SER A 126 1.81 20.58 6.34
N PHE A 127 1.67 19.93 5.19
CA PHE A 127 1.69 18.47 5.09
C PHE A 127 3.12 17.92 5.28
N ALA A 128 4.13 18.59 4.71
CA ALA A 128 5.53 18.20 4.92
C ALA A 128 5.92 18.22 6.40
N ALA A 129 5.46 19.22 7.16
CA ALA A 129 5.66 19.29 8.61
C ALA A 129 5.02 18.12 9.38
N GLN A 130 4.02 17.46 8.81
CA GLN A 130 3.37 16.26 9.34
C GLN A 130 3.98 14.96 8.79
N GLY A 131 5.05 15.04 8.01
CA GLY A 131 5.65 13.88 7.35
C GLY A 131 4.77 13.32 6.22
N LEU A 132 4.04 14.18 5.52
CA LEU A 132 3.19 13.84 4.39
C LEU A 132 3.62 14.63 3.14
N ASP A 133 3.50 14.02 1.98
CA ASP A 133 3.70 14.69 0.68
C ASP A 133 2.33 15.07 0.10
N TYR A 134 2.05 16.38 0.07
CA TYR A 134 0.82 16.89 -0.53
C TYR A 134 0.95 16.98 -2.05
N GLN A 135 0.07 16.25 -2.73
CA GLN A 135 0.04 16.15 -4.19
C GLN A 135 -1.23 16.85 -4.68
N PRO A 136 -1.20 18.16 -5.00
CA PRO A 136 -2.35 18.80 -5.62
C PRO A 136 -2.71 18.06 -6.91
N CYS A 137 -3.99 18.00 -7.26
CA CYS A 137 -4.46 17.45 -8.54
C CYS A 137 -5.06 18.55 -9.42
N GLY A 138 -6.01 19.33 -8.90
CA GLY A 138 -6.64 20.39 -9.68
C GLY A 138 -7.95 20.92 -9.09
N VAL A 139 -8.62 21.76 -9.88
CA VAL A 139 -9.90 22.40 -9.55
C VAL A 139 -10.97 21.90 -10.51
N VAL A 140 -12.15 21.57 -9.99
CA VAL A 140 -13.33 21.20 -10.79
C VAL A 140 -14.47 22.18 -10.49
N ILE A 141 -14.96 22.86 -11.51
CA ILE A 141 -16.13 23.72 -11.46
C ILE A 141 -17.29 22.96 -12.11
N HIS A 142 -18.29 22.62 -11.31
CA HIS A 142 -19.42 21.78 -11.72
C HIS A 142 -20.52 22.58 -12.40
N GLU A 143 -21.42 21.87 -13.10
CA GLU A 143 -22.56 22.47 -13.83
C GLU A 143 -23.47 23.31 -12.95
N ASP A 144 -23.60 22.98 -11.67
CA ASP A 144 -24.41 23.73 -10.71
C ASP A 144 -23.68 24.94 -10.10
N GLY A 145 -22.48 25.24 -10.59
CA GLY A 145 -21.67 26.37 -10.17
C GLY A 145 -20.86 26.16 -8.89
N SER A 146 -20.90 24.97 -8.28
CA SER A 146 -20.03 24.63 -7.15
C SER A 146 -18.60 24.32 -7.59
N VAL A 147 -17.64 24.51 -6.68
CA VAL A 147 -16.21 24.30 -6.93
C VAL A 147 -15.68 23.21 -5.99
N THR A 148 -15.00 22.22 -6.54
CA THR A 148 -14.34 21.13 -5.81
C THR A 148 -12.84 21.18 -6.04
N TYR A 149 -12.08 21.21 -4.95
CA TYR A 149 -10.61 21.12 -4.99
C TYR A 149 -10.18 19.67 -4.80
N ILE A 150 -9.40 19.16 -5.75
CA ILE A 150 -8.88 17.79 -5.73
C ILE A 150 -7.41 17.85 -5.34
N GLY A 151 -7.08 17.15 -4.25
CA GLY A 151 -5.72 16.96 -3.78
C GLY A 151 -5.55 15.56 -3.20
N GLY A 152 -4.37 14.99 -3.41
CA GLY A 152 -3.92 13.74 -2.84
C GLY A 152 -2.92 13.97 -1.70
N CYS A 153 -2.74 12.94 -0.91
CA CYS A 153 -1.73 12.89 0.14
C CYS A 153 -1.01 11.55 0.04
N ALA A 154 0.32 11.59 -0.03
CA ALA A 154 1.16 10.41 0.06
C ALA A 154 1.96 10.45 1.38
N ASP A 155 2.34 9.28 1.90
CA ASP A 155 3.30 9.22 3.00
C ASP A 155 4.64 9.83 2.55
N SER A 156 5.33 10.56 3.43
CA SER A 156 6.64 11.08 3.08
C SER A 156 7.63 9.96 2.75
N PRO A 157 8.64 10.23 1.91
CA PRO A 157 9.68 9.25 1.56
C PRO A 157 10.36 8.64 2.80
N GLU A 158 10.52 9.41 3.88
CA GLU A 158 11.11 8.95 5.14
C GLU A 158 10.23 7.93 5.85
N ARG A 159 8.92 8.17 5.96
CA ARG A 159 7.96 7.24 6.56
C ARG A 159 7.84 5.96 5.74
N VAL A 160 7.85 6.08 4.42
CA VAL A 160 7.89 4.92 3.51
C VAL A 160 9.17 4.10 3.72
N ALA A 161 10.32 4.74 3.88
CA ALA A 161 11.58 4.06 4.15
C ALA A 161 11.56 3.31 5.50
N GLU A 162 11.05 3.96 6.56
CA GLU A 162 10.90 3.36 7.89
C GLU A 162 10.01 2.10 7.84
N VAL A 163 8.83 2.19 7.23
CA VAL A 163 7.89 1.07 7.08
C VAL A 163 8.53 -0.07 6.26
N ASN A 164 9.29 0.26 5.22
CA ASN A 164 10.00 -0.74 4.41
C ASN A 164 11.08 -1.48 5.21
N VAL A 165 11.80 -0.80 6.10
CA VAL A 165 12.78 -1.43 7.01
C VAL A 165 12.06 -2.37 7.99
N ILE A 166 10.97 -1.93 8.61
CA ILE A 166 10.16 -2.74 9.52
C ILE A 166 9.63 -3.99 8.81
N ASN A 167 9.08 -3.83 7.60
CA ASN A 167 8.55 -4.93 6.81
C ASN A 167 9.63 -5.89 6.32
N LYS A 168 10.83 -5.38 5.99
CA LYS A 168 11.98 -6.22 5.66
C LYS A 168 12.41 -7.06 6.87
N ALA A 169 12.54 -6.44 8.05
CA ALA A 169 12.88 -7.14 9.28
C ALA A 169 11.83 -8.20 9.66
N LYS A 170 10.53 -7.91 9.44
CA LYS A 170 9.45 -8.88 9.65
C LYS A 170 9.57 -10.08 8.71
N ARG A 171 9.80 -9.84 7.41
CA ARG A 171 10.00 -10.91 6.42
C ARG A 171 11.23 -11.78 6.73
N GLU A 172 12.31 -11.17 7.18
CA GLU A 172 13.52 -11.90 7.57
C GLU A 172 13.30 -12.79 8.80
N LYS A 173 12.57 -12.28 9.81
CA LYS A 173 12.17 -13.09 10.98
C LYS A 173 11.27 -14.25 10.59
N GLU A 174 10.28 -14.02 9.74
CA GLU A 174 9.38 -15.08 9.25
C GLU A 174 10.13 -16.14 8.43
N ALA A 175 11.07 -15.72 7.57
CA ALA A 175 11.91 -16.63 6.80
C ALA A 175 12.84 -17.46 7.68
N ALA A 176 13.47 -16.84 8.68
CA ALA A 176 14.30 -17.54 9.66
C ALA A 176 13.49 -18.56 10.47
N GLN A 177 12.29 -18.18 10.93
CA GLN A 177 11.39 -19.07 11.66
C GLN A 177 10.96 -20.25 10.79
N ARG A 178 10.63 -20.02 9.52
CA ARG A 178 10.26 -21.08 8.58
C ARG A 178 11.40 -22.06 8.35
N LYS A 179 12.64 -21.57 8.21
CA LYS A 179 13.83 -22.41 8.07
C LYS A 179 14.07 -23.26 9.32
N ALA A 180 14.03 -22.65 10.50
CA ALA A 180 14.19 -23.37 11.77
C ALA A 180 13.08 -24.42 12.01
N ASN A 181 11.85 -24.14 11.59
CA ASN A 181 10.75 -25.11 11.65
C ASN A 181 10.97 -26.28 10.69
N MET A 182 11.47 -26.00 9.48
CA MET A 182 11.77 -27.04 8.49
C MET A 182 12.91 -27.95 8.95
N GLU A 183 13.95 -27.37 9.56
CA GLU A 183 15.09 -28.12 10.11
C GLU A 183 14.64 -29.02 11.28
N ARG A 184 13.90 -28.48 12.25
CA ARG A 184 13.31 -29.29 13.33
C ARG A 184 12.40 -30.41 12.83
N SER A 185 11.60 -30.14 11.79
CA SER A 185 10.75 -31.17 11.18
C SER A 185 11.58 -32.25 10.50
N ARG A 186 12.71 -31.89 9.89
CA ARG A 186 13.63 -32.84 9.24
C ARG A 186 14.34 -33.70 10.28
N GLU A 187 14.88 -33.09 11.34
CA GLU A 187 15.50 -33.80 12.45
C GLU A 187 14.53 -34.80 13.09
N ALA A 188 13.28 -34.38 13.35
CA ALA A 188 12.25 -35.26 13.89
C ALA A 188 11.93 -36.44 12.96
N ALA A 189 11.87 -36.19 11.64
CA ALA A 189 11.66 -37.25 10.65
C ALA A 189 12.85 -38.23 10.56
N GLU A 190 14.07 -37.72 10.64
CA GLU A 190 15.29 -38.54 10.67
C GLU A 190 15.37 -39.39 11.94
N GLU A 191 15.01 -38.83 13.10
CA GLU A 191 14.97 -39.57 14.37
C GLU A 191 13.88 -40.65 14.35
N GLN A 192 12.68 -40.33 13.84
CA GLN A 192 11.61 -41.33 13.64
C GLN A 192 12.07 -42.46 12.72
N LYS A 193 12.77 -42.14 11.63
CA LYS A 193 13.32 -43.14 10.72
C LYS A 193 14.32 -44.05 11.43
N ARG A 194 15.26 -43.49 12.22
CA ARG A 194 16.21 -44.30 13.01
C ARG A 194 15.49 -45.21 14.00
N GLN A 195 14.45 -44.72 14.68
CA GLN A 195 13.67 -45.55 15.60
C GLN A 195 12.94 -46.69 14.88
N MET A 196 12.38 -46.43 13.70
CA MET A 196 11.78 -47.48 12.86
C MET A 196 12.81 -48.52 12.41
N ASP A 197 14.00 -48.08 11.99
CA ASP A 197 15.08 -48.97 11.58
C ASP A 197 15.55 -49.88 12.73
N ILE A 198 15.70 -49.32 13.95
CA ILE A 198 16.03 -50.09 15.16
C ILE A 198 14.93 -51.08 15.51
N ALA A 199 13.66 -50.66 15.45
CA ALA A 199 12.52 -51.53 15.73
C ALA A 199 12.45 -52.69 14.72
N TYR A 200 12.70 -52.41 13.44
CA TYR A 200 12.76 -53.42 12.39
C TYR A 200 13.89 -54.42 12.62
N GLN A 201 15.10 -53.97 12.96
CA GLN A 201 16.22 -54.86 13.29
C GLN A 201 15.95 -55.72 14.52
N LYS A 202 15.32 -55.17 15.57
CA LYS A 202 14.91 -55.95 16.74
C LYS A 202 13.91 -57.05 16.35
N LYS A 203 12.91 -56.71 15.54
CA LYS A 203 11.91 -57.67 15.07
C LYS A 203 12.53 -58.78 14.24
N SER A 204 13.41 -58.45 13.29
CA SER A 204 14.08 -59.45 12.45
C SER A 204 15.01 -60.36 13.27
N MET A 205 15.67 -59.83 14.31
CA MET A 205 16.47 -60.61 15.24
C MET A 205 15.60 -61.60 16.05
N VAL A 206 14.45 -61.14 16.56
CA VAL A 206 13.48 -62.01 17.26
C VAL A 206 12.96 -63.10 16.32
N GLU A 207 12.59 -62.78 15.09
CA GLU A 207 12.17 -63.77 14.08
C GLU A 207 13.30 -64.75 13.73
N PHE A 208 14.54 -64.30 13.63
CA PHE A 208 15.70 -65.16 13.41
C PHE A 208 15.91 -66.16 14.56
N PHE A 209 15.87 -65.68 15.82
CA PHE A 209 16.00 -66.55 16.99
C PHE A 209 14.81 -67.50 17.15
N ALA A 210 13.58 -67.07 16.87
CA ALA A 210 12.41 -67.93 16.88
C ALA A 210 12.52 -69.06 15.84
N ASN A 211 12.92 -68.73 14.61
CA ASN A 211 13.14 -69.71 13.55
C ASN A 211 14.29 -70.67 13.88
N ARG A 212 15.37 -70.18 14.53
CA ARG A 212 16.48 -71.04 14.98
C ARG A 212 16.07 -71.94 16.15
N ALA A 213 15.27 -71.47 17.10
CA ALA A 213 14.71 -72.30 18.18
C ALA A 213 13.80 -73.42 17.63
N ILE A 214 12.98 -73.12 16.62
CA ILE A 214 12.17 -74.13 15.91
C ILE A 214 13.07 -75.15 15.19
N ASN A 215 14.22 -74.74 14.66
CA ASN A 215 15.20 -75.63 14.03
C ASN A 215 15.93 -76.53 15.06
N ILE A 216 16.25 -76.01 16.25
CA ILE A 216 16.91 -76.78 17.32
C ILE A 216 15.96 -77.85 17.91
N ASN A 217 14.64 -77.62 17.90
CA ASN A 217 13.68 -78.66 18.31
C ASN A 217 13.60 -79.85 17.33
N ARG A 218 14.35 -79.81 16.22
CA ARG A 218 14.51 -80.94 15.27
C ARG A 218 15.84 -81.70 15.42
N ILE A 219 16.73 -81.26 16.32
CA ILE A 219 18.00 -81.95 16.61
C ILE A 219 18.09 -82.14 18.12
N THR A 220 17.64 -83.31 18.56
CA THR A 220 17.85 -83.82 19.91
C THR A 220 19.35 -84.00 20.14
N TYR A 221 20.00 -83.08 20.86
CA TYR A 221 21.17 -83.41 21.69
C TYR A 221 21.20 -82.50 22.92
N THR A 222 21.36 -83.14 24.07
CA THR A 222 21.27 -82.64 25.44
C THR A 222 22.21 -81.46 25.73
N ALA A 223 21.65 -80.29 26.04
CA ALA A 223 22.36 -79.23 26.77
C ALA A 223 21.42 -78.67 27.84
N SER A 224 21.86 -78.68 29.10
CA SER A 224 21.03 -78.40 30.27
C SER A 224 20.58 -76.92 30.31
N PRO A 225 19.43 -76.62 30.97
CA PRO A 225 18.86 -75.26 31.06
C PRO A 225 19.79 -74.19 31.65
N GLU A 226 20.80 -74.59 32.42
CA GLU A 226 21.73 -73.67 33.11
C GLU A 226 22.65 -72.90 32.15
N PHE A 227 22.95 -73.45 30.97
CA PHE A 227 23.85 -72.81 30.00
C PHE A 227 23.16 -71.74 29.14
N MET A 228 21.84 -71.79 28.96
CA MET A 228 21.12 -70.77 28.17
C MET A 228 20.88 -69.49 28.98
N GLY A 229 20.68 -69.59 30.30
CA GLY A 229 20.52 -68.41 31.16
C GLY A 229 21.78 -67.54 31.22
N SER A 230 22.97 -68.16 31.19
CA SER A 230 24.24 -67.44 31.29
C SER A 230 24.62 -66.67 30.01
N ALA A 231 24.31 -67.21 28.83
CA ALA A 231 24.59 -66.54 27.56
C ALA A 231 23.69 -65.32 27.31
N ILE A 232 22.41 -65.40 27.70
CA ILE A 232 21.48 -64.27 27.59
C ILE A 232 21.87 -63.16 28.57
N ALA A 233 22.18 -63.51 29.83
CA ALA A 233 22.63 -62.54 30.84
C ALA A 233 23.96 -61.87 30.47
N ALA A 234 24.89 -62.59 29.85
CA ALA A 234 26.16 -62.03 29.37
C ALA A 234 25.96 -61.05 28.20
N TYR A 235 24.99 -61.31 27.32
CA TYR A 235 24.66 -60.42 26.21
C TYR A 235 23.96 -59.14 26.69
N GLU A 236 23.02 -59.25 27.63
CA GLU A 236 22.33 -58.12 28.25
C GLU A 236 23.31 -57.21 29.01
N LYS A 237 24.29 -57.78 29.71
CA LYS A 237 25.33 -57.01 30.41
C LYS A 237 26.21 -56.20 29.43
N ASN A 238 26.61 -56.80 28.31
CA ASN A 238 27.45 -56.11 27.32
C ASN A 238 26.73 -54.94 26.64
N ILE A 239 25.43 -55.08 26.36
CA ILE A 239 24.63 -54.00 25.77
C ILE A 239 24.50 -52.82 26.74
N MET A 240 24.34 -53.09 28.05
CA MET A 240 24.24 -52.06 29.08
C MET A 240 25.58 -51.34 29.34
N GLU A 241 26.73 -52.06 29.30
CA GLU A 241 28.07 -51.46 29.43
C GLU A 241 28.46 -50.58 28.23
N VAL A 242 28.10 -51.00 27.00
CA VAL A 242 28.32 -50.20 25.79
C VAL A 242 27.40 -48.96 25.78
N ALA A 243 26.16 -49.07 26.25
CA ALA A 243 25.26 -47.92 26.37
C ALA A 243 25.69 -46.92 27.48
N GLY A 244 26.34 -47.38 28.55
CA GLY A 244 26.84 -46.52 29.63
C GLY A 244 28.16 -45.80 29.30
N SER A 245 28.98 -46.35 28.41
CA SER A 245 30.26 -45.75 27.97
C SER A 245 30.12 -44.69 26.86
N LEU A 246 28.94 -44.61 26.23
CA LEU A 246 28.60 -43.58 25.22
C LEU A 246 27.98 -42.31 25.81
N ASN A 247 27.72 -42.25 27.12
CA ASN A 247 27.10 -41.12 27.83
C ASN A 247 28.05 -40.44 28.86
N ARG A 248 29.38 -40.55 28.70
CA ARG A 248 30.37 -39.74 29.42
C ARG A 248 31.09 -38.77 28.49
#